data_AF-A0A7Y0QYF9-F1
#
_entry.id   AF-A0A7Y0QYF9-F1
#
_cell.length_a   1.000
_cell.length_b   1.000
_cell.length_c   1.000
_cell.angle_alpha   90.00
_cell.angle_beta   90.00
_cell.angle_gamma   90.00
#
_symmetry.space_group_name_H-M   'P 1'
#
loop_
_entity.id
_entity.type
_entity.pdbx_description
1 polymer ?
#
loop_
_entity_poly.entity_id
_entity_poly.type
_entity_poly.pdbx_seq_one_letter_code
_entity_poly.pdbx_strand_id
1 'polypeptide(L)'
;MKWFRLLDKYLEPTLIVIAISTMTTLLCLQIALRLFDATIAWAEELARYLFVWAMYLSISYCIRDDRHIRIRVFIDKLPGNWTQFSLIVSDLIYLAFSATVAWFGFKVINRSLQLGQIAPAMEIPIACLYTSVLVCALLSCARLVTSIYQRVNACSTSNERVRFSRQRYRHIKAKYRTSNRLLEFNA
;
A
#
# COMPACT_ATOMS: atom_id res chain seq x y z
N MET A 1 16.52 -11.39 -0.06
CA MET A 1 17.34 -10.16 -0.09
C MET A 1 16.70 -9.10 0.80
N LYS A 2 17.24 -8.88 2.02
CA LYS A 2 16.67 -7.94 3.01
C LYS A 2 17.01 -6.47 2.71
N TRP A 3 18.13 -6.23 2.02
CA TRP A 3 18.67 -4.90 1.70
C TRP A 3 17.76 -4.06 0.79
N PHE A 4 17.25 -4.61 -0.32
CA PHE A 4 16.33 -3.88 -1.21
C PHE A 4 15.04 -3.45 -0.49
N ARG A 5 14.50 -4.33 0.37
CA ARG A 5 13.29 -4.02 1.15
C ARG A 5 13.52 -2.96 2.23
N LEU A 6 14.75 -2.82 2.72
CA LEU A 6 15.12 -1.79 3.70
C LEU A 6 15.29 -0.43 3.02
N LEU A 7 15.92 -0.38 1.83
CA LEU A 7 16.02 0.85 1.04
C LEU A 7 14.64 1.39 0.70
N ASP A 8 13.76 0.58 0.11
CA ASP A 8 12.37 0.99 -0.20
C ASP A 8 11.60 1.42 1.05
N LYS A 9 11.96 0.87 2.24
CA LYS A 9 11.25 1.17 3.48
C LYS A 9 11.49 2.59 3.96
N TYR A 10 12.72 3.08 3.84
CA TYR A 10 13.14 4.40 4.33
C TYR A 10 13.14 5.47 3.22
N LEU A 11 13.34 5.10 1.96
CA LEU A 11 13.39 6.06 0.86
C LEU A 11 12.06 6.81 0.67
N GLU A 12 10.92 6.13 0.65
CA GLU A 12 9.61 6.79 0.49
C GLU A 12 9.30 7.84 1.56
N PRO A 13 9.34 7.53 2.87
CA PRO A 13 9.05 8.53 3.90
C PRO A 13 10.07 9.67 3.89
N THR A 14 11.36 9.39 3.62
CA THR A 14 12.38 10.43 3.49
C THR A 14 12.10 11.34 2.30
N LEU A 15 11.73 10.80 1.13
CA LEU A 15 11.37 11.60 -0.06
C LEU A 15 10.13 12.47 0.18
N ILE A 16 9.11 11.92 0.85
CA ILE A 16 7.89 12.67 1.20
C ILE A 16 8.23 13.84 2.13
N VAL A 17 9.02 13.60 3.17
CA VAL A 17 9.43 14.64 4.14
C VAL A 17 10.26 15.73 3.45
N ILE A 18 11.21 15.34 2.59
CA ILE A 18 12.03 16.30 1.83
C ILE A 18 11.15 17.13 0.89
N ALA A 19 10.22 16.50 0.17
CA ALA A 19 9.35 17.19 -0.78
C ALA A 19 8.43 18.20 -0.07
N ILE A 20 7.80 17.80 1.04
CA ILE A 20 6.93 18.68 1.83
C ILE A 20 7.74 19.81 2.47
N SER A 21 8.87 19.49 3.10
CA SER A 21 9.73 20.51 3.73
C SER A 21 10.21 21.53 2.71
N THR A 22 10.65 21.07 1.53
CA THR A 22 11.14 21.94 0.46
C THR A 22 10.01 22.83 -0.08
N MET A 23 8.83 22.25 -0.32
CA MET A 23 7.63 23.00 -0.73
C MET A 23 7.26 24.07 0.30
N THR A 24 7.21 23.72 1.59
CA THR A 24 6.89 24.66 2.66
C THR A 24 7.91 25.80 2.72
N THR A 25 9.21 25.50 2.70
CA THR A 25 10.26 26.53 2.72
C THR A 25 10.19 27.44 1.49
N LEU A 26 9.94 26.90 0.30
CA LEU A 26 9.77 27.68 -0.93
C LEU A 26 8.58 28.66 -0.83
N LEU A 27 7.44 28.19 -0.34
CA LEU A 27 6.26 29.05 -0.17
C LEU A 27 6.47 30.11 0.91
N CYS A 28 7.12 29.76 2.03
CA CYS A 28 7.50 30.74 3.04
C CYS A 28 8.44 31.81 2.47
N LEU A 29 9.42 31.41 1.66
CA LEU A 29 10.32 32.35 0.99
C LEU A 29 9.57 33.25 0.00
N GLN A 30 8.64 32.69 -0.78
CA GLN A 30 7.81 33.46 -1.72
C GLN A 30 6.97 34.52 -1.00
N ILE A 31 6.40 34.18 0.17
CA ILE A 31 5.65 35.13 1.01
C ILE A 31 6.57 36.22 1.57
N ALA A 32 7.79 35.86 2.00
CA ALA A 32 8.77 36.82 2.52
C ALA A 32 9.26 37.79 1.43
N LEU A 33 9.56 37.29 0.22
CA LEU A 33 9.99 38.11 -0.91
C LEU A 33 8.93 39.10 -1.38
N ARG A 34 7.65 38.75 -1.19
CA ARG A 34 6.53 39.66 -1.49
C ARG A 34 6.55 40.92 -0.64
N LEU A 35 7.18 40.92 0.52
CA LEU A 35 7.39 42.13 1.34
C LEU A 35 8.42 43.09 0.74
N PHE A 36 9.25 42.61 -0.19
CA PHE A 36 10.28 43.38 -0.91
C PHE A 36 9.88 43.65 -2.37
N ASP A 37 8.59 43.55 -2.71
CA ASP A 37 8.05 43.66 -4.07
C ASP A 37 8.69 42.72 -5.12
N ALA A 38 9.38 41.66 -4.65
CA ALA A 38 9.95 40.63 -5.50
C ALA A 38 9.04 39.39 -5.56
N THR A 39 8.88 38.81 -6.75
CA THR A 39 8.09 37.58 -6.94
C THR A 39 8.86 36.56 -7.76
N ILE A 40 8.72 35.28 -7.40
CA ILE A 40 9.34 34.16 -8.11
C ILE A 40 8.21 33.36 -8.77
N ALA A 41 8.00 33.55 -10.08
CA ALA A 41 6.90 32.93 -10.81
C ALA A 41 6.98 31.39 -10.84
N TRP A 42 8.18 30.82 -10.94
CA TRP A 42 8.37 29.36 -10.99
C TRP A 42 8.19 28.68 -9.63
N ALA A 43 8.28 29.40 -8.51
CA ALA A 43 8.22 28.82 -7.17
C ALA A 43 6.84 28.21 -6.88
N GLU A 44 5.77 28.86 -7.36
CA GLU A 44 4.41 28.36 -7.21
C GLU A 44 4.18 27.07 -8.00
N GLU A 45 4.70 27.02 -9.24
CA GLU A 45 4.65 25.81 -10.06
C GLU A 45 5.44 24.68 -9.39
N LEU A 46 6.70 24.91 -9.00
CA LEU A 46 7.52 23.88 -8.35
C LEU A 46 6.87 23.34 -7.07
N ALA A 47 6.31 24.22 -6.23
CA ALA A 47 5.61 23.83 -5.02
C ALA A 47 4.43 22.90 -5.34
N ARG A 48 3.67 23.17 -6.40
CA ARG A 48 2.58 22.31 -6.86
C ARG A 48 3.09 20.94 -7.35
N TYR A 49 4.20 20.90 -8.09
CA TYR A 49 4.81 19.65 -8.52
C TYR A 49 5.25 18.81 -7.30
N LEU A 50 6.01 19.41 -6.37
CA LEU A 50 6.46 18.74 -5.15
C LEU A 50 5.29 18.23 -4.30
N PHE A 51 4.24 19.04 -4.17
CA PHE A 51 3.03 18.66 -3.45
C PHE A 51 2.38 17.41 -4.07
N VAL A 52 2.18 17.40 -5.39
CA VAL A 52 1.56 16.27 -6.06
C VAL A 52 2.40 15.00 -5.94
N TRP A 53 3.70 15.09 -6.12
CA TRP A 53 4.63 13.98 -5.89
C TRP A 53 4.55 13.45 -4.46
N ALA A 54 4.59 14.32 -3.45
CA ALA A 54 4.46 13.94 -2.06
C ALA A 54 3.11 13.27 -1.74
N MET A 55 2.01 13.78 -2.32
CA MET A 55 0.65 13.28 -2.10
C MET A 55 0.49 11.86 -2.64
N TYR A 56 0.94 11.61 -3.87
CA TYR A 56 0.88 10.28 -4.47
C TYR A 56 1.82 9.27 -3.79
N LEU A 57 3.04 9.69 -3.41
CA LEU A 57 3.93 8.83 -2.61
C LEU A 57 3.31 8.50 -1.23
N SER A 58 2.61 9.45 -0.61
CA SER A 58 1.91 9.25 0.67
C SER A 58 0.77 8.22 0.55
N ILE A 59 0.01 8.25 -0.54
CA ILE A 59 -1.02 7.24 -0.81
C ILE A 59 -0.38 5.85 -0.85
N SER A 60 0.69 5.68 -1.62
CA SER A 60 1.38 4.40 -1.70
C SER A 60 1.88 3.95 -0.33
N TYR A 61 2.47 4.87 0.45
CA TYR A 61 2.95 4.60 1.82
C TYR A 61 1.83 4.13 2.76
N CYS A 62 0.64 4.74 2.70
CA CYS A 62 -0.51 4.35 3.52
C CYS A 62 -1.03 2.94 3.22
N ILE A 63 -0.94 2.47 1.97
CA ILE A 63 -1.31 1.10 1.59
C ILE A 63 -0.43 0.09 2.33
N ARG A 64 0.86 0.39 2.48
CA ARG A 64 1.83 -0.50 3.16
C ARG A 64 1.52 -0.70 4.64
N ASP A 65 1.09 0.36 5.32
CA ASP A 65 0.73 0.29 6.74
C ASP A 65 -0.64 -0.38 6.97
N ASP A 66 -1.25 -0.95 5.91
CA ASP A 66 -2.55 -1.60 5.97
C ASP A 66 -3.63 -0.69 6.59
N ARG A 67 -3.44 0.63 6.40
CA ARG A 67 -4.34 1.71 6.81
C ARG A 67 -5.46 1.94 5.80
N HIS A 68 -5.57 1.11 4.76
CA HIS A 68 -6.87 0.91 4.14
C HIS A 68 -7.84 0.67 5.28
N ILE A 69 -8.90 1.47 5.32
CA ILE A 69 -9.94 1.43 6.34
C ILE A 69 -10.63 0.07 6.20
N ARG A 70 -9.95 -0.99 6.65
CA ARG A 70 -10.57 -2.25 6.96
C ARG A 70 -11.51 -1.85 8.05
N ILE A 71 -12.80 -1.93 7.77
CA ILE A 71 -13.83 -1.81 8.77
C ILE A 71 -13.63 -3.03 9.67
N ARG A 72 -12.61 -2.97 10.55
CA ARG A 72 -12.21 -4.03 11.48
C ARG A 72 -13.44 -4.45 12.28
N VAL A 73 -14.30 -3.48 12.60
CA VAL A 73 -15.61 -3.66 13.24
C VAL A 73 -16.52 -4.67 12.53
N PHE A 74 -16.53 -4.72 11.19
CA PHE A 74 -17.36 -5.68 10.45
C PHE A 74 -16.63 -7.02 10.31
N ILE A 75 -15.33 -6.98 10.05
CA ILE A 75 -14.50 -8.17 9.80
C ILE A 75 -14.28 -9.01 11.07
N ASP A 76 -14.23 -8.38 12.24
CA ASP A 76 -14.06 -9.04 13.55
C ASP A 76 -15.34 -9.76 14.01
N LYS A 77 -16.49 -9.46 13.41
CA LYS A 77 -17.76 -10.17 13.65
C LYS A 77 -17.97 -11.39 12.74
N LEU A 78 -17.14 -11.58 11.71
CA LEU A 78 -17.26 -12.73 10.81
C LEU A 78 -16.49 -13.96 11.33
N PRO A 79 -17.01 -15.18 11.13
CA PRO A 79 -16.28 -16.42 11.43
C PRO A 79 -14.98 -16.46 10.61
N GLY A 80 -13.85 -16.76 11.27
CA GLY A 80 -12.49 -16.45 10.80
C GLY A 80 -12.08 -16.93 9.41
N ASN A 81 -12.80 -17.88 8.81
CA ASN A 81 -12.55 -18.32 7.43
C ASN A 81 -13.07 -17.30 6.40
N TRP A 82 -14.20 -16.63 6.66
CA TRP A 82 -14.79 -15.63 5.76
C TRP A 82 -14.06 -14.29 5.84
N THR A 83 -13.51 -13.97 7.01
CA THR A 83 -12.62 -12.83 7.23
C THR A 83 -11.41 -12.86 6.28
N GLN A 84 -10.72 -13.99 6.18
CA GLN A 84 -9.55 -14.12 5.29
C GLN A 84 -9.94 -14.02 3.80
N PHE A 85 -11.07 -14.61 3.42
CA PHE A 85 -11.57 -14.53 2.04
C PHE A 85 -11.93 -13.09 1.65
N SER A 86 -12.66 -12.37 2.51
CA SER A 86 -13.04 -10.96 2.27
C SER A 86 -11.82 -10.04 2.11
N LEU A 87 -10.75 -10.28 2.87
CA LEU A 87 -9.51 -9.53 2.75
C LEU A 87 -8.81 -9.79 1.41
N ILE A 88 -8.74 -11.04 0.97
CA ILE A 88 -8.12 -11.40 -0.32
C ILE A 88 -8.91 -10.77 -1.48
N VAL A 89 -10.24 -10.84 -1.43
CA VAL A 89 -11.11 -10.23 -2.46
C VAL A 89 -10.93 -8.71 -2.51
N SER A 90 -10.85 -8.05 -1.34
CA SER A 90 -10.65 -6.59 -1.27
C SER A 90 -9.30 -6.18 -1.88
N ASP A 91 -8.22 -6.91 -1.54
CA ASP A 91 -6.90 -6.69 -2.11
C ASP A 91 -6.91 -6.93 -3.64
N LEU A 92 -7.66 -7.93 -4.12
CA LEU A 92 -7.75 -8.24 -5.55
C LEU A 92 -8.52 -7.16 -6.35
N ILE A 93 -9.61 -6.64 -5.79
CA ILE A 93 -10.35 -5.50 -6.37
C ILE A 93 -9.46 -4.27 -6.42
N TYR A 94 -8.73 -3.98 -5.34
CA TYR A 94 -7.84 -2.82 -5.30
C TYR A 94 -6.65 -2.97 -6.25
N LEU A 95 -6.13 -4.18 -6.45
CA LEU A 95 -5.12 -4.47 -7.45
C LEU A 95 -5.64 -4.21 -8.88
N ALA A 96 -6.86 -4.63 -9.20
CA ALA A 96 -7.48 -4.36 -10.50
C ALA A 96 -7.69 -2.86 -10.73
N PHE A 97 -8.14 -2.13 -9.69
CA PHE A 97 -8.26 -0.68 -9.73
C PHE A 97 -6.90 -0.01 -9.98
N SER A 98 -5.87 -0.37 -9.22
CA SER A 98 -4.52 0.19 -9.36
C SER A 98 -3.92 -0.10 -10.75
N ALA A 99 -4.14 -1.29 -11.30
CA ALA A 99 -3.69 -1.63 -12.65
C ALA A 99 -4.40 -0.80 -13.73
N THR A 100 -5.70 -0.54 -13.55
CA THR A 100 -6.48 0.32 -14.45
C THR A 100 -5.96 1.75 -14.40
N VAL A 101 -5.68 2.29 -13.20
CA VAL A 101 -5.07 3.61 -13.03
C VAL A 101 -3.70 3.69 -13.70
N ALA A 102 -2.86 2.66 -13.59
CA ALA A 102 -1.58 2.62 -14.28
C ALA A 102 -1.73 2.67 -15.81
N TRP A 103 -2.69 1.92 -16.36
CA TRP A 103 -2.97 1.90 -17.79
C TRP A 103 -3.45 3.28 -18.31
N PHE A 104 -4.43 3.88 -17.64
CA PHE A 104 -4.91 5.21 -18.02
C PHE A 104 -3.83 6.28 -17.79
N GLY A 105 -3.04 6.17 -16.71
CA GLY A 105 -1.92 7.06 -16.43
C GLY A 105 -0.91 7.08 -17.58
N PHE A 106 -0.52 5.92 -18.09
CA PHE A 106 0.37 5.82 -19.25
C PHE A 106 -0.22 6.47 -20.51
N LYS A 107 -1.51 6.25 -20.78
CA LYS A 107 -2.21 6.88 -21.92
C LYS A 107 -2.25 8.41 -21.81
N VAL A 108 -2.47 8.94 -20.60
CA VAL A 108 -2.47 10.38 -20.34
C VAL A 108 -1.08 10.98 -20.53
N ILE A 109 -0.03 10.32 -20.05
CA ILE A 109 1.37 10.75 -20.23
C ILE A 109 1.70 10.84 -21.72
N ASN A 110 1.41 9.79 -22.50
CA ASN A 110 1.67 9.79 -23.94
C ASN A 110 0.89 10.88 -24.68
N ARG A 111 -0.38 11.10 -24.32
CA ARG A 111 -1.18 12.16 -24.92
C ARG A 111 -0.63 13.55 -24.58
N SER A 112 -0.19 13.76 -23.34
CA SER A 112 0.39 15.04 -22.90
C SER A 112 1.71 15.35 -23.62
N LEU A 113 2.56 14.33 -23.83
CA LEU A 113 3.80 14.46 -24.61
C LEU A 113 3.52 14.78 -26.09
N GLN A 114 2.52 14.14 -26.71
CA GLN A 114 2.12 14.41 -28.09
C GLN A 114 1.56 15.82 -28.29
N LEU A 115 0.86 16.35 -27.29
CA LEU A 115 0.31 17.71 -27.31
C LEU A 115 1.35 18.80 -26.99
N GLY A 116 2.57 18.42 -26.62
CA GLY A 116 3.63 19.38 -26.26
C GLY A 116 3.27 20.28 -25.07
N GLN A 117 2.47 19.78 -24.13
CA GLN A 117 2.00 20.58 -22.99
C GLN A 117 3.15 20.87 -22.02
N ILE A 118 3.62 22.11 -22.04
CA ILE A 118 4.68 22.64 -21.16
C ILE A 118 4.10 23.57 -20.10
N ALA A 119 4.70 23.55 -18.91
CA ALA A 119 4.40 24.50 -17.86
C ALA A 119 4.92 25.90 -18.25
N PRO A 120 4.13 26.97 -18.11
CA PRO A 120 4.47 28.28 -18.66
C PRO A 120 5.61 28.99 -17.92
N ALA A 121 5.84 28.74 -16.63
CA ALA A 121 6.93 29.38 -15.89
C ALA A 121 8.21 28.53 -15.79
N MET A 122 8.08 27.20 -15.75
CA MET A 122 9.24 26.28 -15.67
C MET A 122 9.67 25.66 -17.00
N GLU A 123 8.85 25.74 -18.04
CA GLU A 123 9.07 25.07 -19.35
C GLU A 123 9.23 23.55 -19.24
N ILE A 124 8.85 22.95 -18.11
CA ILE A 124 8.89 21.51 -17.88
C ILE A 124 7.61 20.87 -18.44
N PRO A 125 7.70 19.70 -19.09
CA PRO A 125 6.52 18.97 -19.56
C PRO A 125 5.59 18.60 -18.40
N ILE A 126 4.29 18.88 -18.54
CA ILE A 126 3.25 18.50 -17.56
C ILE A 126 3.19 16.97 -17.40
N ALA A 127 3.69 16.23 -18.39
CA ALA A 127 3.92 14.79 -18.31
C ALA A 127 4.66 14.35 -17.03
N CYS A 128 5.62 15.13 -16.53
CA CYS A 128 6.33 14.84 -15.28
C CYS A 128 5.37 14.76 -14.08
N LEU A 129 4.34 15.60 -14.06
CA LEU A 129 3.31 15.59 -13.03
C LEU A 129 2.44 14.33 -13.13
N TYR A 130 2.09 13.90 -14.34
CA TYR A 130 1.33 12.66 -14.52
C TYR A 130 2.14 11.39 -14.24
N THR A 131 3.48 11.44 -14.39
CA THR A 131 4.33 10.29 -14.03
C THR A 131 4.27 9.94 -12.55
N SER A 132 4.00 10.90 -11.64
CA SER A 132 3.84 10.60 -10.22
C SER A 132 2.68 9.65 -9.95
N VAL A 133 1.57 9.80 -10.70
CA VAL A 133 0.40 8.93 -10.63
C VAL A 133 0.77 7.51 -11.07
N LEU A 134 1.50 7.39 -12.17
CA LEU A 134 1.94 6.11 -12.70
C LEU A 134 2.89 5.41 -11.71
N VAL A 135 3.85 6.13 -11.14
CA VAL A 135 4.78 5.61 -10.13
C VAL A 135 4.01 5.10 -8.91
N CYS A 136 3.05 5.89 -8.40
CA CYS A 136 2.21 5.47 -7.28
C CYS A 136 1.40 4.20 -7.59
N ALA A 137 0.78 4.13 -8.78
CA ALA A 137 -0.01 2.97 -9.19
C ALA A 137 0.84 1.70 -9.32
N LEU A 138 2.04 1.81 -9.89
CA LEU A 138 2.98 0.68 -10.01
C LEU A 138 3.47 0.19 -8.63
N LEU A 139 3.85 1.11 -7.74
CA LEU A 139 4.24 0.78 -6.36
C LEU A 139 3.08 0.11 -5.61
N SER A 140 1.87 0.60 -5.77
CA SER A 140 0.66 0.05 -5.16
C SER A 140 0.38 -1.37 -5.66
N CYS A 141 0.47 -1.62 -6.97
CA CYS A 141 0.35 -2.96 -7.55
C CYS A 141 1.38 -3.93 -6.96
N ALA A 142 2.66 -3.55 -6.90
CA ALA A 142 3.71 -4.42 -6.35
C ALA A 142 3.47 -4.79 -4.87
N ARG A 143 2.94 -3.84 -4.09
CA ARG A 143 2.58 -4.05 -2.67
C ARG A 143 1.38 -4.97 -2.51
N LEU A 144 0.34 -4.76 -3.30
CA LEU A 144 -0.86 -5.59 -3.31
C LEU A 144 -0.55 -7.05 -3.64
N VAL A 145 0.28 -7.28 -4.67
CA VAL A 145 0.76 -8.63 -5.00
C VAL A 145 1.46 -9.26 -3.80
N THR A 146 2.36 -8.53 -3.14
CA THR A 146 3.08 -9.01 -1.95
C THR A 146 2.14 -9.31 -0.78
N SER A 147 1.14 -8.46 -0.53
CA SER A 147 0.11 -8.67 0.51
C SER A 147 -0.68 -9.95 0.24
N ILE A 148 -1.14 -10.15 -1.00
CA ILE A 148 -1.90 -11.34 -1.39
C ILE A 148 -1.07 -12.61 -1.19
N TYR A 149 0.19 -12.63 -1.64
CA TYR A 149 1.07 -13.79 -1.43
C TYR A 149 1.26 -14.12 0.06
N GLN A 150 1.45 -13.10 0.91
CA GLN A 150 1.60 -13.31 2.35
C GLN A 150 0.31 -13.85 2.99
N ARG A 151 -0.86 -13.34 2.59
CA ARG A 151 -2.17 -13.82 3.08
C ARG A 151 -2.44 -15.26 2.69
N VAL A 152 -2.17 -15.64 1.44
CA VAL A 152 -2.36 -17.02 0.97
C VAL A 152 -1.47 -17.99 1.74
N ASN A 153 -0.19 -17.63 1.95
CA ASN A 153 0.74 -18.46 2.73
C ASN A 153 0.34 -18.55 4.21
N ALA A 154 -0.14 -17.46 4.81
CA ALA A 154 -0.63 -17.44 6.18
C ALA A 154 -1.87 -18.33 6.37
N CYS A 155 -2.79 -18.33 5.40
CA CYS A 155 -3.97 -19.18 5.39
C CYS A 155 -3.62 -20.67 5.26
N SER A 156 -2.67 -21.01 4.39
CA SER A 156 -2.16 -22.38 4.25
C SER A 156 -1.54 -22.89 5.56
N THR A 157 -0.70 -22.07 6.20
CA THR A 157 0.01 -22.43 7.44
C THR A 157 -0.92 -22.52 8.66
N SER A 158 -1.95 -21.65 8.75
CA SER A 158 -2.92 -21.72 9.83
C SER A 158 -3.81 -22.95 9.71
N ASN A 159 -4.23 -23.30 8.49
CA ASN A 159 -5.03 -24.49 8.23
C ASN A 159 -4.28 -25.78 8.58
N GLU A 160 -2.99 -25.88 8.25
CA GLU A 160 -2.15 -27.02 8.66
C GLU A 160 -2.03 -27.13 10.19
N ARG A 161 -1.73 -26.04 10.90
CA ARG A 161 -1.62 -26.06 12.37
C ARG A 161 -2.93 -26.48 13.07
N VAL A 162 -4.08 -26.01 12.58
CA VAL A 162 -5.40 -26.42 13.09
C VAL A 162 -5.70 -27.89 12.78
N ARG A 163 -5.30 -28.38 11.60
CA ARG A 163 -5.47 -29.79 11.21
C ARG A 163 -4.62 -30.72 12.07
N PHE A 164 -3.35 -30.37 12.31
CA PHE A 164 -2.45 -31.12 13.18
C PHE A 164 -2.92 -31.14 14.64
N SER A 165 -3.41 -30.02 15.19
CA SER A 165 -3.93 -29.99 16.57
C SER A 165 -5.21 -30.82 16.73
N ARG A 166 -6.14 -30.76 15.76
CA ARG A 166 -7.34 -31.62 15.74
C ARG A 166 -7.01 -33.11 15.61
N GLN A 167 -6.03 -33.45 14.77
CA GLN A 167 -5.62 -34.85 14.58
C GLN A 167 -4.93 -35.40 15.84
N ARG A 168 -4.03 -34.62 16.46
CA ARG A 168 -3.38 -34.98 17.73
C ARG A 168 -4.38 -35.12 18.87
N TYR A 169 -5.37 -34.22 18.96
CA TYR A 169 -6.46 -34.33 19.93
C TYR A 169 -7.31 -35.59 19.73
N ARG A 170 -7.61 -35.99 18.48
CA ARG A 170 -8.31 -37.26 18.18
C ARG A 170 -7.53 -38.48 18.64
N HIS A 171 -6.22 -38.53 18.41
CA HIS A 171 -5.37 -39.63 18.89
C HIS A 171 -5.32 -39.70 20.42
N ILE A 172 -5.21 -38.55 21.09
CA ILE A 172 -5.21 -38.47 22.55
C ILE A 172 -6.57 -38.94 23.10
N LYS A 173 -7.68 -38.44 22.55
CA LYS A 173 -9.04 -38.82 22.98
C LYS A 173 -9.33 -40.31 22.74
N ALA A 174 -8.81 -40.89 21.66
CA ALA A 174 -8.92 -42.33 21.40
C ALA A 174 -8.15 -43.18 22.43
N LYS A 175 -6.96 -42.73 22.86
CA LYS A 175 -6.14 -43.38 23.89
C LYS A 175 -6.81 -43.36 25.27
N TYR A 176 -7.39 -42.24 25.66
CA TYR A 176 -8.12 -42.16 26.94
C TYR A 176 -9.42 -42.97 26.95
N ARG A 177 -10.14 -43.07 25.82
CA ARG A 177 -11.36 -43.88 25.71
C ARG A 177 -11.10 -45.38 25.86
N THR A 178 -9.97 -45.88 25.35
CA THR A 178 -9.57 -47.29 25.53
C THR A 178 -9.12 -47.56 26.95
N SER A 179 -8.37 -46.65 27.56
CA SER A 179 -7.96 -46.78 28.96
C SER A 179 -9.15 -46.83 29.93
N ASN A 180 -10.18 -45.99 29.74
CA ASN A 180 -11.36 -46.02 30.60
C ASN A 180 -12.17 -47.31 30.47
N ARG A 181 -12.30 -47.89 29.27
CA ARG A 181 -12.96 -49.19 29.09
C ARG A 181 -12.24 -50.34 29.77
N LEU A 182 -10.91 -50.28 29.85
CA LEU A 182 -10.11 -51.30 30.55
C LEU A 182 -10.26 -51.21 32.07
N LEU A 183 -10.53 -50.02 32.61
CA LEU A 183 -10.81 -49.82 34.04
C LEU A 183 -12.22 -50.30 34.42
N GLU A 184 -13.21 -50.13 33.55
CA GLU A 184 -14.58 -50.64 33.76
C GLU A 184 -14.71 -52.16 33.64
N PHE A 185 -13.83 -52.83 32.89
CA PHE A 185 -13.85 -54.29 32.73
C PHE A 185 -13.15 -55.05 33.86
N ASN A 186 -12.37 -54.33 34.68
CA ASN A 186 -11.56 -54.89 35.75
C ASN A 186 -12.10 -54.51 37.15
N ALA A 187 -13.32 -53.99 37.20
CA ALA A 187 -14.12 -53.68 38.40
C ALA A 187 -15.35 -54.59 38.42
#